data_AF-A0A1Z1W7R9-F1
#
_entry.id   AF-A0A1Z1W7R9-F1
#
_cell.length_a   1.000
_cell.length_b   1.000
_cell.length_c   1.000
_cell.angle_alpha   90.00
_cell.angle_beta   90.00
_cell.angle_gamma   90.00
#
_symmetry.space_group_name_H-M   'P 1'
#
loop_
_entity.id
_entity.type
_entity.pdbx_description
1 polymer ?
#
loop_
_entity_poly.entity_id
_entity_poly.type
_entity_poly.pdbx_seq_one_letter_code
_entity_poly.pdbx_strand_id
1 'polypeptide(L)'
;MVRFLGAGMTVAASGGVFRACGATVPGAAVAARALVEARLPQPTLARTRDPLLRALHAEGVAETPDGLLAVDPADGRVRDRSGSPHPRRFALGPHTDARGAGAFTRPRTNSPSFRQNDATARAVLAFLADPAR
;
A
#
# COMPACT_ATOMS: atom_id res chain seq x y z
N MET A 1 18.04 27.93 -3.36
CA MET A 1 17.28 28.28 -4.60
C MET A 1 16.47 27.08 -5.03
N VAL A 2 15.18 27.25 -5.33
CA VAL A 2 14.29 26.19 -5.85
C VAL A 2 13.90 26.55 -7.29
N ARG A 3 13.95 25.60 -8.23
CA ARG A 3 13.57 25.79 -9.64
C ARG A 3 12.46 24.83 -10.01
N PHE A 4 11.31 25.36 -10.44
CA PHE A 4 10.19 24.55 -10.89
C PHE A 4 10.35 24.16 -12.36
N LEU A 5 10.10 22.89 -12.70
CA LEU A 5 10.18 22.37 -14.08
C LEU A 5 8.80 22.26 -14.76
N GLY A 6 7.71 22.50 -14.04
CA GLY A 6 6.34 22.32 -14.53
C GLY A 6 5.80 20.90 -14.33
N ALA A 7 4.61 20.65 -14.87
CA ALA A 7 3.93 19.35 -14.77
C ALA A 7 4.52 18.32 -15.76
N GLY A 8 4.23 17.04 -15.53
CA GLY A 8 4.71 15.97 -16.40
C GLY A 8 6.23 15.86 -16.43
N MET A 9 6.89 16.04 -15.28
CA MET A 9 8.35 15.97 -15.20
C MET A 9 8.84 14.60 -15.68
N THR A 10 9.78 14.61 -16.60
CA THR A 10 10.53 13.42 -17.01
C THR A 10 11.99 13.58 -16.62
N VAL A 11 12.67 12.47 -16.35
CA VAL A 11 14.09 12.44 -16.02
C VAL A 11 14.76 11.37 -16.87
N ALA A 12 15.79 11.76 -17.61
CA ALA A 12 16.64 10.84 -18.37
C ALA A 12 18.04 10.80 -17.75
N ALA A 13 18.57 9.59 -17.59
CA ALA A 13 19.95 9.38 -17.15
C ALA A 13 20.83 9.08 -18.37
N SER A 14 21.89 9.88 -18.59
CA SER A 14 22.87 9.64 -19.65
C SER A 14 24.20 10.29 -19.28
N GLY A 15 25.32 9.65 -19.61
CA GLY A 15 26.66 10.24 -19.39
C GLY A 15 26.97 10.64 -17.94
N GLY A 16 26.43 9.92 -16.95
CA GLY A 16 26.64 10.21 -15.52
C GLY A 16 25.86 11.42 -14.99
N VAL A 17 24.90 11.95 -15.74
CA VAL A 17 24.01 13.04 -15.31
C VAL A 17 22.54 12.67 -15.48
N PHE A 18 21.70 13.26 -14.63
CA PHE A 18 20.26 13.24 -14.72
C PHE A 18 19.79 14.55 -15.32
N ARG A 19 19.10 14.48 -16.46
CA ARG A 19 18.48 15.64 -17.11
C ARG A 19 16.98 15.58 -16.88
N ALA A 20 16.43 16.58 -16.21
CA ALA A 20 15.00 16.71 -15.95
C ALA A 20 14.40 17.89 -16.72
N CYS A 21 13.21 17.69 -17.27
CA CYS A 21 12.38 18.71 -17.92
C CYS A 21 10.91 18.47 -17.59
N GLY A 22 10.04 19.45 -17.81
CA GLY A 22 8.59 19.29 -17.69
C GLY A 22 7.84 19.72 -18.94
N ALA A 23 6.63 19.20 -19.09
CA ALA A 23 5.81 19.37 -20.29
C ALA A 23 5.24 20.80 -20.43
N THR A 24 5.08 21.52 -19.33
CA THR A 24 4.40 22.83 -19.30
C THR A 24 5.35 24.02 -19.25
N VAL A 25 6.66 23.78 -19.29
CA VAL A 25 7.69 24.84 -19.36
C VAL A 25 8.67 24.50 -20.50
N PRO A 26 8.28 24.75 -21.76
CA PRO A 26 9.10 24.41 -22.92
C PRO A 26 10.49 25.05 -22.84
N GLY A 27 11.52 24.31 -23.24
CA GLY A 27 12.92 24.76 -23.22
C GLY A 27 13.60 24.75 -21.84
N ALA A 28 12.85 24.62 -20.73
CA ALA A 28 13.45 24.51 -19.41
C ALA A 28 13.95 23.08 -19.12
N ALA A 29 15.23 22.98 -18.76
CA ALA A 29 15.82 21.74 -18.26
C ALA A 29 16.80 22.01 -17.12
N VAL A 30 17.02 21.01 -16.28
CA VAL A 30 18.09 21.01 -15.27
C VAL A 30 18.91 19.73 -15.42
N ALA A 31 20.22 19.87 -15.34
CA ALA A 31 21.15 18.75 -15.26
C ALA A 31 21.71 18.68 -13.83
N ALA A 32 21.73 17.48 -13.26
CA ALA A 32 22.30 17.22 -11.94
C ALA A 32 23.06 15.89 -11.94
N ARG A 33 24.09 15.79 -11.09
CA ARG A 33 24.86 14.55 -10.91
C ARG A 33 24.19 13.55 -9.96
N ALA A 34 23.17 13.98 -9.25
CA ALA A 34 22.40 13.17 -8.32
C ALA A 34 20.90 13.41 -8.53
N LEU A 35 20.13 12.33 -8.42
CA LEU A 35 18.67 12.34 -8.41
C LEU A 35 18.21 11.74 -7.09
N VAL A 36 17.44 12.50 -6.32
CA VAL A 36 16.73 11.99 -5.15
C VAL A 36 15.31 11.67 -5.58
N GLU A 37 15.01 10.38 -5.72
CA GLU A 37 13.66 9.89 -5.99
C GLU A 37 12.98 9.52 -4.67
N ALA A 38 11.98 10.30 -4.26
CA ALA A 38 11.24 10.10 -3.02
C ALA A 38 9.77 9.73 -3.25
N ARG A 39 9.36 9.44 -4.50
CA ARG A 39 8.04 8.88 -4.79
C ARG A 39 7.98 7.46 -4.23
N LEU A 40 7.00 7.22 -3.36
CA LEU A 40 6.67 5.86 -2.95
C LEU A 40 5.99 5.15 -4.13
N PRO A 41 6.43 3.94 -4.50
CA PRO A 41 5.74 3.17 -5.51
C PRO A 41 4.31 2.89 -5.04
N GLN A 42 3.36 2.85 -5.97
CA GLN A 42 2.02 2.38 -5.66
C GLN A 42 2.13 0.93 -5.12
N PRO A 43 1.40 0.58 -4.04
CA PRO A 43 1.32 -0.79 -3.60
C PRO A 43 0.79 -1.66 -4.75
N THR A 44 1.40 -2.81 -4.93
CA THR A 44 0.96 -3.79 -5.92
C THR A 44 1.34 -5.17 -5.43
N LEU A 45 0.34 -6.01 -5.26
CA LEU A 45 0.53 -7.39 -4.85
C LEU A 45 1.15 -8.20 -6.01
N ALA A 46 0.69 -8.00 -7.25
CA ALA A 46 1.21 -8.69 -8.43
C ALA A 46 2.71 -8.48 -8.69
N ARG A 47 3.26 -7.29 -8.35
CA ARG A 47 4.69 -6.98 -8.58
C ARG A 47 5.51 -6.92 -7.29
N THR A 48 4.98 -7.41 -6.18
CA THR A 48 5.69 -7.39 -4.91
C THR A 48 6.99 -8.21 -4.96
N ARG A 49 8.02 -7.70 -4.27
CA ARG A 49 9.28 -8.42 -4.04
C ARG A 49 9.28 -9.22 -2.74
N ASP A 50 8.26 -9.04 -1.90
CA ASP A 50 8.09 -9.81 -0.67
C ASP A 50 7.70 -11.26 -0.99
N PRO A 51 8.45 -12.27 -0.51
CA PRO A 51 8.20 -13.66 -0.85
C PRO A 51 6.87 -14.20 -0.30
N LEU A 52 6.45 -13.75 0.89
CA LEU A 52 5.19 -14.17 1.51
C LEU A 52 4.01 -13.64 0.70
N LEU A 53 3.99 -12.34 0.41
CA LEU A 53 2.91 -11.72 -0.36
C LEU A 53 2.81 -12.29 -1.77
N ARG A 54 3.96 -12.60 -2.40
CA ARG A 54 3.98 -13.27 -3.71
C ARG A 54 3.38 -14.67 -3.65
N ALA A 55 3.73 -15.45 -2.62
CA ALA A 55 3.18 -16.79 -2.43
C ALA A 55 1.66 -16.74 -2.19
N LEU A 56 1.19 -15.84 -1.31
CA LEU A 56 -0.24 -15.64 -1.05
C LEU A 56 -1.01 -15.25 -2.31
N HIS A 57 -0.46 -14.35 -3.13
CA HIS A 57 -1.06 -13.98 -4.39
C HIS A 57 -1.13 -15.16 -5.37
N ALA A 58 -0.08 -15.98 -5.44
CA ALA A 58 -0.08 -17.21 -6.23
C ALA A 58 -1.13 -18.23 -5.73
N GLU A 59 -1.33 -18.33 -4.42
CA GLU A 59 -2.35 -19.19 -3.76
C GLU A 59 -3.80 -18.73 -4.01
N GLY A 60 -4.01 -17.55 -4.60
CA GLY A 60 -5.35 -17.07 -4.96
C GLY A 60 -5.92 -16.00 -4.03
N VAL A 61 -5.09 -15.38 -3.19
CA VAL A 61 -5.47 -14.15 -2.49
C VAL A 61 -5.76 -13.02 -3.50
N ALA A 62 -6.80 -12.25 -3.24
CA ALA A 62 -7.24 -11.18 -4.14
C ALA A 62 -6.38 -9.92 -3.99
N GLU A 63 -6.08 -9.32 -5.15
CA GLU A 63 -5.54 -7.97 -5.31
C GLU A 63 -6.68 -7.07 -5.81
N THR A 64 -6.83 -5.87 -5.24
CA THR A 64 -7.80 -4.89 -5.74
C THR A 64 -7.28 -4.20 -7.01
N PRO A 65 -8.12 -3.49 -7.78
CA PRO A 65 -7.66 -2.72 -8.95
C PRO A 65 -6.54 -1.72 -8.65
N ASP A 66 -6.47 -1.20 -7.41
CA ASP A 66 -5.43 -0.27 -6.94
C ASP A 66 -4.15 -0.98 -6.45
N GLY A 67 -4.08 -2.30 -6.57
CA GLY A 67 -2.92 -3.11 -6.18
C GLY A 67 -2.83 -3.45 -4.69
N LEU A 68 -3.92 -3.27 -3.94
CA LEU A 68 -3.97 -3.55 -2.50
C LEU A 68 -4.33 -5.01 -2.23
N LEU A 69 -3.88 -5.52 -1.08
CA LEU A 69 -4.34 -6.80 -0.57
C LEU A 69 -5.81 -6.68 -0.14
N ALA A 70 -6.68 -7.50 -0.72
CA ALA A 70 -8.10 -7.49 -0.38
C ALA A 70 -8.35 -8.16 0.99
N VAL A 71 -9.07 -7.48 1.87
CA VAL A 71 -9.46 -7.99 3.19
C VAL A 71 -10.93 -7.72 3.48
N ASP A 72 -11.48 -8.45 4.45
CA ASP A 72 -12.79 -8.15 4.99
C ASP A 72 -12.75 -6.85 5.80
N PRO A 73 -13.56 -5.84 5.47
CA PRO A 73 -13.55 -4.58 6.21
C PRO A 73 -14.06 -4.71 7.64
N ALA A 74 -14.76 -5.80 7.99
CA ALA A 74 -15.27 -6.01 9.33
C ALA A 74 -14.16 -6.40 10.32
N ASP A 75 -13.20 -7.24 9.90
CA ASP A 75 -12.21 -7.82 10.82
C ASP A 75 -10.81 -8.04 10.24
N GLY A 76 -10.58 -7.68 8.98
CA GLY A 76 -9.27 -7.78 8.33
C GLY A 76 -8.91 -9.18 7.82
N ARG A 77 -9.84 -10.14 7.75
CA ARG A 77 -9.56 -11.45 7.14
C ARG A 77 -9.18 -11.29 5.67
N VAL A 78 -8.08 -11.92 5.26
CA VAL A 78 -7.63 -11.90 3.86
C VAL A 78 -8.66 -12.55 2.96
N ARG A 79 -9.03 -11.92 1.84
CA ARG A 79 -10.01 -12.45 0.88
C ARG A 79 -9.32 -13.15 -0.29
N ASP A 80 -9.90 -14.25 -0.74
CA ASP A 80 -9.50 -14.88 -2.00
C ASP A 80 -10.17 -14.21 -3.21
N ARG A 81 -9.86 -14.68 -4.43
CA ARG A 81 -10.44 -14.19 -5.69
C ARG A 81 -11.96 -14.42 -5.82
N SER A 82 -12.56 -15.29 -5.00
CA SER A 82 -14.02 -15.46 -4.93
C SER A 82 -14.68 -14.40 -4.02
N GLY A 83 -13.87 -13.63 -3.29
CA GLY A 83 -14.31 -12.68 -2.28
C GLY A 83 -14.49 -13.32 -0.89
N SER A 84 -14.19 -14.61 -0.74
CA SER A 84 -14.37 -15.33 0.52
C SER A 84 -13.25 -15.01 1.52
N PRO A 85 -13.58 -14.68 2.77
CA PRO A 85 -12.58 -14.41 3.80
C PRO A 85 -11.91 -15.71 4.26
N HIS A 86 -10.59 -15.70 4.33
CA HIS A 86 -9.80 -16.83 4.82
C HIS A 86 -10.05 -17.04 6.31
N PRO A 87 -10.28 -18.29 6.77
CA PRO A 87 -10.74 -18.55 8.13
C PRO A 87 -9.74 -18.16 9.23
N ARG A 88 -8.44 -18.12 8.91
CA ARG A 88 -7.34 -17.99 9.89
C ARG A 88 -6.28 -16.93 9.53
N ARG A 89 -6.43 -16.18 8.44
CA ARG A 89 -5.40 -15.25 7.94
C ARG A 89 -5.98 -13.84 7.97
N PHE A 90 -5.24 -12.93 8.60
CA PHE A 90 -5.64 -11.54 8.78
C PHE A 90 -4.52 -10.64 8.26
N ALA A 91 -4.88 -9.50 7.68
CA ALA A 91 -3.94 -8.48 7.28
C ALA A 91 -4.51 -7.10 7.61
N LEU A 92 -3.63 -6.21 8.07
CA LEU A 92 -3.94 -4.87 8.53
C LEU A 92 -2.91 -3.90 8.01
N GLY A 93 -3.33 -2.66 7.77
CA GLY A 93 -2.42 -1.55 7.48
C GLY A 93 -2.64 -0.87 6.13
N PRO A 94 -1.73 0.04 5.74
CA PRO A 94 -1.95 0.95 4.61
C PRO A 94 -1.96 0.28 3.22
N HIS A 95 -1.56 -0.99 3.15
CA HIS A 95 -1.51 -1.77 1.90
C HIS A 95 -2.65 -2.78 1.76
N THR A 96 -3.64 -2.74 2.67
CA THR A 96 -4.92 -3.42 2.52
C THR A 96 -6.00 -2.46 2.01
N ASP A 97 -7.08 -2.97 1.44
CA ASP A 97 -8.23 -2.16 1.00
C ASP A 97 -9.14 -1.68 2.15
N ALA A 98 -9.06 -2.31 3.32
CA ALA A 98 -9.57 -1.75 4.58
C ALA A 98 -8.57 -0.72 5.16
N ARG A 99 -8.52 0.47 4.56
CA ARG A 99 -7.58 1.52 4.99
C ARG A 99 -7.96 2.07 6.37
N GLY A 100 -7.15 1.77 7.38
CA GLY A 100 -7.16 2.46 8.66
C GLY A 100 -6.75 3.93 8.50
N ALA A 101 -7.29 4.83 9.33
CA ALA A 101 -6.99 6.26 9.27
C ALA A 101 -5.48 6.56 9.29
N GLY A 102 -5.10 7.72 8.74
CA GLY A 102 -3.72 8.13 8.48
C GLY A 102 -2.76 8.05 9.67
N ALA A 103 -1.47 8.17 9.37
CA ALA A 103 -0.31 7.79 10.20
C ALA A 103 -0.30 8.22 11.68
N PHE A 104 -1.14 9.19 12.09
CA PHE A 104 -1.18 9.70 13.45
C PHE A 104 -2.60 9.78 14.00
N THR A 105 -2.88 8.92 14.99
CA THR A 105 -4.13 8.96 15.73
C THR A 105 -4.12 10.10 16.75
N ARG A 106 -5.20 10.86 16.84
CA ARG A 106 -5.36 11.88 17.88
C ARG A 106 -5.75 11.21 19.21
N PRO A 107 -5.22 11.67 20.37
CA PRO A 107 -5.66 11.16 21.67
C PRO A 107 -7.17 11.27 21.87
N ARG A 108 -7.77 10.27 22.55
CA ARG A 108 -9.20 10.22 22.91
C ARG A 108 -10.20 10.26 21.74
N THR A 109 -9.81 9.82 20.54
CA THR A 109 -10.70 9.85 19.36
C THR A 109 -11.29 8.51 18.96
N ASN A 110 -10.90 7.41 19.63
CA ASN A 110 -11.24 6.05 19.19
C ASN A 110 -10.98 5.88 17.67
N SER A 111 -9.75 6.21 17.25
CA SER A 111 -9.35 6.28 15.83
C SER A 111 -9.80 5.04 15.02
N PRO A 112 -10.14 5.20 13.72
CA PRO A 112 -10.45 4.06 12.85
C PRO A 112 -9.42 2.94 12.88
N SER A 113 -8.12 3.24 13.00
CA SER A 113 -7.07 2.23 13.13
C SER A 113 -7.17 1.41 14.42
N PHE A 114 -7.58 2.01 15.54
CA PHE A 114 -7.83 1.27 16.79
C PHE A 114 -9.06 0.39 16.68
N ARG A 115 -10.16 0.91 16.12
CA ARG A 115 -11.37 0.10 15.91
C ARG A 115 -11.13 -1.10 14.99
N GLN A 116 -10.31 -0.91 13.95
CA GLN A 116 -9.88 -1.98 13.07
C GLN A 116 -9.11 -3.06 13.84
N ASN A 117 -8.07 -2.67 14.59
CA ASN A 117 -7.29 -3.59 15.41
C ASN A 117 -8.16 -4.33 16.44
N ASP A 118 -9.09 -3.63 17.09
CA ASP A 118 -10.02 -4.21 18.07
C ASP A 118 -10.95 -5.24 17.43
N ALA A 119 -11.44 -4.98 16.22
CA ALA A 119 -12.31 -5.90 15.50
C ALA A 119 -11.55 -7.17 15.08
N THR A 120 -10.34 -7.03 14.55
CA THR A 120 -9.46 -8.17 14.27
C THR A 120 -9.14 -8.96 15.53
N ALA A 121 -8.77 -8.28 16.63
CA ALA A 121 -8.47 -8.94 17.90
C ALA A 121 -9.67 -9.75 18.41
N ARG A 122 -10.89 -9.19 18.38
CA ARG A 122 -12.11 -9.91 18.72
C ARG A 122 -12.34 -11.12 17.82
N ALA A 123 -12.15 -10.98 16.51
CA ALA A 123 -12.31 -12.09 15.56
C ALA A 123 -11.30 -13.22 15.80
N VAL A 124 -10.05 -12.89 16.14
CA VAL A 124 -9.01 -13.86 16.50
C VAL A 124 -9.36 -14.56 17.82
N LEU A 125 -9.74 -13.81 18.85
CA LEU A 125 -10.10 -14.37 20.16
C LEU A 125 -11.33 -15.29 20.07
N ALA A 126 -12.37 -14.87 19.34
CA ALA A 126 -13.55 -15.69 19.10
C ALA A 126 -13.20 -16.98 18.34
N PHE A 127 -12.32 -16.88 17.34
CA PHE A 127 -11.82 -18.03 16.60
C PHE A 127 -11.07 -19.03 17.50
N LEU A 128 -10.24 -18.54 18.43
CA LEU A 128 -9.45 -19.39 19.34
C LEU A 128 -10.29 -19.97 20.48
N ALA A 129 -11.39 -19.31 20.84
CA ALA A 129 -12.28 -19.75 21.92
C ALA A 129 -13.27 -20.84 21.48
N ASP A 130 -13.45 -21.05 20.17
CA ASP A 130 -14.35 -22.07 19.64
C ASP A 130 -13.75 -23.48 19.82
N PRO A 131 -14.29 -24.31 20.72
CA PRO A 131 -13.74 -25.64 21.00
C PRO A 131 -14.04 -26.65 19.88
N ALA A 132 -14.90 -26.31 18.92
CA ALA A 132 -15.29 -27.19 17.83
C ALA A 132 -14.34 -27.12 16.61
N ARG A 133 -13.16 -26.50 16.74
CA ARG A 133 -12.27 -26.14 15.62
C ARG A 133 -10.81 -26.55 15.78
#